data_AF-A0A2V6JFR8-F1
#
_entry.id   AF-A0A2V6JFR8-F1
#
_cell.length_a   1.000
_cell.length_b   1.000
_cell.length_c   1.000
_cell.angle_alpha   90.00
_cell.angle_beta   90.00
_cell.angle_gamma   90.00
#
_symmetry.space_group_name_H-M   'P 1'
#
loop_
_entity.id
_entity.type
_entity.pdbx_description
1 polymer ?
#
loop_
_entity_poly.entity_id
_entity_poly.type
_entity_poly.pdbx_seq_one_letter_code
_entity_poly.pdbx_strand_id
1 'polypeptide(L)'
;MKDWDIESAIATYNVDGWGGGYFTVNAEGNVIAKPLQENGGSITILEVVNEARVRGLSFPLVIRFQDLLRHRVESVNLAFQAAISEFGYGGQYRGVFPIKVNQLREVIEEIVDAGQQFHFGLEAGSKPELVAALAMHKDAESLIICNGYKDKAFIRIALLGRKLGKLVVIVVEKLEELEQTIRAAKEVGVEPVIGIRVRLHSKGSGKWSPSGGENAKFGLDTTNLVAASQMLKEAGFTHCLKLIHFHVGSQVPDISTIKRAVREAARYYAKLSKLGHDLGYLDVGGGLGVDYDGSRSDFDSSANYSLQEYANDVVWNIMDVCDSEGVAHPAIVNEGGRAVVAHHSVLVVEAFSSIEKTAPKIRVDATEKDHKLVHDILDVKQRLKRGNRIESLHDIQQIKEESQETFNLGLLDLESKAKIDTVYWQLAQQ
;
A
#
# COMPACT_ATOMS: atom_id res chain seq x y z
N MET A 1 6.30 -35.04 13.78
CA MET A 1 5.95 -33.90 12.93
C MET A 1 4.76 -34.35 12.10
N LYS A 2 3.70 -33.54 11.97
CA LYS A 2 2.74 -33.78 10.89
C LYS A 2 3.53 -33.74 9.57
N ASP A 3 3.22 -34.63 8.64
CA ASP A 3 3.83 -34.58 7.31
C ASP A 3 3.51 -33.22 6.68
N TRP A 4 4.52 -32.60 6.07
CA TRP A 4 4.35 -31.31 5.41
C TRP A 4 3.49 -31.50 4.16
N ASP A 5 2.31 -30.89 4.15
CA ASP A 5 1.35 -30.95 3.06
C ASP A 5 0.94 -29.53 2.60
N ILE A 6 0.12 -29.46 1.55
CA ILE A 6 -0.31 -28.20 0.93
C ILE A 6 -1.12 -27.36 1.94
N GLU A 7 -2.02 -27.99 2.70
CA GLU A 7 -2.81 -27.29 3.72
C GLU A 7 -1.92 -26.67 4.80
N SER A 8 -0.92 -27.41 5.28
CA SER A 8 0.07 -26.93 6.24
C SER A 8 0.92 -25.80 5.66
N ALA A 9 1.30 -25.86 4.38
CA ALA A 9 2.05 -24.80 3.71
C ALA A 9 1.21 -23.52 3.57
N ILE A 10 -0.03 -23.61 3.09
CA ILE A 10 -0.96 -22.48 2.96
C ILE A 10 -1.22 -21.85 4.33
N ALA A 11 -1.47 -22.66 5.36
CA ALA A 11 -1.70 -22.16 6.71
C ALA A 11 -0.47 -21.49 7.32
N THR A 12 0.74 -22.05 7.10
CA THR A 12 1.99 -21.51 7.65
C THR A 12 2.36 -20.18 7.00
N TYR A 13 2.20 -20.05 5.67
CA TYR A 13 2.55 -18.85 4.92
C TYR A 13 1.39 -17.87 4.70
N ASN A 14 0.18 -18.25 5.16
CA ASN A 14 -1.06 -17.50 5.01
C ASN A 14 -1.33 -17.00 3.58
N VAL A 15 -0.99 -17.81 2.57
CA VAL A 15 -1.02 -17.40 1.15
C VAL A 15 -2.40 -16.91 0.73
N ASP A 16 -3.45 -17.61 1.15
CA ASP A 16 -4.84 -17.24 0.79
C ASP A 16 -5.31 -15.97 1.53
N GLY A 17 -4.72 -15.65 2.68
CA GLY A 17 -5.02 -14.45 3.44
C GLY A 17 -4.55 -13.18 2.71
N TRP A 18 -3.25 -13.06 2.45
CA TRP A 18 -2.69 -11.88 1.78
C TRP A 18 -2.82 -11.94 0.25
N GLY A 19 -2.97 -13.14 -0.31
CA GLY A 19 -3.07 -13.37 -1.76
C GLY A 19 -4.31 -12.76 -2.38
N GLY A 20 -5.37 -12.49 -1.59
CA GLY A 20 -6.55 -11.76 -2.02
C GLY A 20 -7.28 -12.41 -3.21
N GLY A 21 -7.20 -13.74 -3.32
CA GLY A 21 -7.70 -14.52 -4.46
C GLY A 21 -6.81 -14.49 -5.71
N TYR A 22 -5.74 -13.67 -5.73
CA TYR A 22 -4.79 -13.59 -6.83
C TYR A 22 -3.64 -14.57 -6.73
N PHE A 23 -3.29 -15.02 -5.52
CA PHE A 23 -2.19 -15.95 -5.31
C PHE A 23 -2.63 -17.09 -4.39
N THR A 24 -2.20 -18.31 -4.72
CA THR A 24 -2.39 -19.50 -3.88
C THR A 24 -1.38 -20.58 -4.29
N VAL A 25 -1.47 -21.78 -3.72
CA VAL A 25 -0.62 -22.93 -4.03
C VAL A 25 -1.46 -24.01 -4.73
N ASN A 26 -0.98 -24.54 -5.85
CA ASN A 26 -1.68 -25.59 -6.59
C ASN A 26 -1.43 -27.01 -6.02
N ALA A 27 -2.07 -28.02 -6.62
CA ALA A 27 -1.98 -29.42 -6.19
C ALA A 27 -0.57 -30.01 -6.28
N GLU A 28 0.30 -29.42 -7.11
CA GLU A 28 1.71 -29.81 -7.25
C GLU A 28 2.64 -29.07 -6.27
N GLY A 29 2.11 -28.20 -5.41
CA GLY A 29 2.88 -27.43 -4.43
C GLY A 29 3.55 -26.17 -5.01
N ASN A 30 3.18 -25.74 -6.21
CA ASN A 30 3.70 -24.53 -6.84
C ASN A 30 2.82 -23.32 -6.54
N VAL A 31 3.45 -22.15 -6.35
CA VAL A 31 2.74 -20.87 -6.28
C VAL A 31 2.15 -20.54 -7.66
N ILE A 32 0.87 -20.23 -7.68
CA ILE A 32 0.13 -19.80 -8.87
C ILE A 32 -0.39 -18.38 -8.70
N ALA A 33 -0.46 -17.64 -9.82
CA ALA A 33 -1.18 -16.39 -9.93
C ALA A 33 -2.52 -16.60 -10.68
N LYS A 34 -3.59 -15.95 -10.23
CA LYS A 34 -4.91 -15.90 -10.87
C LYS A 34 -5.28 -14.43 -11.14
N PRO A 35 -4.75 -13.78 -12.20
CA PRO A 35 -4.91 -12.34 -12.40
C PRO A 35 -6.36 -11.85 -12.47
N LEU A 36 -7.26 -12.68 -13.02
CA LEU A 36 -8.70 -12.41 -13.13
C LEU A 36 -9.53 -13.20 -12.10
N GLN A 37 -8.89 -13.72 -11.04
CA GLN A 37 -9.51 -14.60 -10.05
C GLN A 37 -10.28 -15.76 -10.72
N GLU A 38 -11.53 -15.98 -10.32
CA GLU A 38 -12.38 -17.06 -10.83
C GLU A 38 -12.87 -16.81 -12.28
N ASN A 39 -12.68 -15.61 -12.83
CA ASN A 39 -13.08 -15.26 -14.20
C ASN A 39 -11.98 -15.58 -15.24
N GLY A 40 -10.84 -16.15 -14.83
CA GLY A 40 -9.73 -16.47 -15.72
C GLY A 40 -8.98 -17.74 -15.37
N GLY A 41 -7.83 -17.92 -16.01
CA GLY A 41 -6.93 -19.05 -15.75
C GLY A 41 -5.94 -18.79 -14.61
N SER A 42 -5.19 -19.82 -14.26
CA SER A 42 -4.03 -19.74 -13.37
C SER A 42 -2.72 -19.77 -14.16
N ILE A 43 -1.69 -19.13 -13.60
CA ILE A 43 -0.33 -19.09 -14.13
C ILE A 43 0.61 -19.62 -13.07
N THR A 44 1.31 -20.72 -13.36
CA THR A 44 2.33 -21.26 -12.45
C THR A 44 3.57 -20.38 -12.51
N ILE A 45 3.94 -19.75 -11.38
CA ILE A 45 5.07 -18.80 -11.35
C ILE A 45 6.39 -19.49 -11.76
N LEU A 46 6.58 -20.73 -11.33
CA LEU A 46 7.78 -21.50 -11.66
C LEU A 46 7.91 -21.79 -13.16
N GLU A 47 6.80 -21.98 -13.87
CA GLU A 47 6.81 -22.17 -15.33
C GLU A 47 7.26 -20.90 -16.05
N VAL A 48 6.76 -19.74 -15.64
CA VAL A 48 7.18 -18.42 -16.16
C VAL A 48 8.68 -18.21 -15.94
N VAL A 49 9.17 -18.55 -14.74
CA VAL A 49 10.61 -18.45 -14.40
C VAL A 49 11.45 -19.39 -15.27
N ASN A 50 11.02 -20.63 -15.46
CA ASN A 50 11.73 -21.59 -16.31
C ASN A 50 11.77 -21.12 -17.77
N GLU A 51 10.67 -20.60 -18.30
CA GLU A 51 10.63 -20.03 -19.65
C GLU A 51 11.55 -18.80 -19.78
N ALA A 52 11.54 -17.90 -18.79
CA ALA A 52 12.43 -16.73 -18.77
C ALA A 52 13.91 -17.15 -18.83
N ARG A 53 14.29 -18.19 -18.09
CA ARG A 53 15.66 -18.75 -18.12
C ARG A 53 16.02 -19.35 -19.47
N VAL A 54 15.10 -20.08 -20.10
CA VAL A 54 15.30 -20.62 -21.47
C VAL A 54 15.53 -19.49 -22.48
N ARG A 55 14.89 -18.32 -22.27
CA ARG A 55 15.10 -17.11 -23.08
C ARG A 55 16.37 -16.32 -22.71
N GLY A 56 17.18 -16.81 -21.78
CA GLY A 56 18.42 -16.16 -21.35
C GLY A 56 18.23 -14.98 -20.40
N LEU A 57 17.06 -14.82 -19.78
CA LEU A 57 16.82 -13.80 -18.75
C LEU A 57 17.38 -14.29 -17.40
N SER A 58 18.07 -13.41 -16.70
CA SER A 58 18.69 -13.68 -15.39
C SER A 58 17.91 -13.08 -14.23
N PHE A 59 18.07 -13.64 -13.04
CA PHE A 59 17.60 -13.02 -11.80
C PHE A 59 18.37 -11.74 -11.46
N PRO A 60 17.78 -10.79 -10.69
CA PRO A 60 16.39 -10.77 -10.22
C PRO A 60 15.38 -10.56 -11.36
N LEU A 61 14.25 -11.27 -11.31
CA LEU A 61 13.16 -11.15 -12.28
C LEU A 61 11.95 -10.45 -11.65
N VAL A 62 11.36 -9.48 -12.34
CA VAL A 62 10.08 -8.87 -11.94
C VAL A 62 9.00 -9.32 -12.92
N ILE A 63 8.04 -10.09 -12.42
CA ILE A 63 6.89 -10.56 -13.19
C ILE A 63 5.73 -9.59 -12.91
N ARG A 64 5.13 -9.01 -13.96
CA ARG A 64 3.96 -8.12 -13.85
C ARG A 64 2.75 -8.75 -14.52
N PHE A 65 1.61 -8.69 -13.84
CA PHE A 65 0.31 -9.21 -14.29
C PHE A 65 -0.59 -8.04 -14.68
N GLN A 66 -0.64 -7.71 -15.98
CA GLN A 66 -1.44 -6.59 -16.46
C GLN A 66 -2.93 -6.82 -16.25
N ASP A 67 -3.42 -8.04 -16.50
CA ASP A 67 -4.81 -8.44 -16.24
C ASP A 67 -5.24 -8.20 -14.79
N LEU A 68 -4.30 -8.31 -13.84
CA LEU A 68 -4.57 -8.03 -12.43
C LEU A 68 -4.86 -6.55 -12.20
N LEU A 69 -4.10 -5.64 -12.85
CA LEU A 69 -4.39 -4.21 -12.80
C LEU A 69 -5.80 -3.91 -13.32
N ARG A 70 -6.16 -4.49 -14.47
CA ARG A 70 -7.50 -4.33 -15.07
C ARG A 70 -8.58 -4.79 -14.10
N HIS A 71 -8.42 -5.99 -13.55
CA HIS A 71 -9.35 -6.55 -12.57
C HIS A 71 -9.48 -5.66 -11.33
N ARG A 72 -8.39 -5.08 -10.83
CA ARG A 72 -8.43 -4.18 -9.66
C ARG A 72 -9.16 -2.87 -9.97
N VAL A 73 -8.93 -2.28 -11.14
CA VAL A 73 -9.67 -1.09 -11.59
C VAL A 73 -11.18 -1.41 -11.63
N GLU A 74 -11.57 -2.51 -12.28
CA GLU A 74 -12.97 -2.94 -12.35
C GLU A 74 -13.56 -3.20 -10.97
N SER A 75 -12.87 -3.96 -10.12
CA SER A 75 -13.34 -4.33 -8.77
C SER A 75 -13.66 -3.11 -7.92
N VAL A 76 -12.79 -2.09 -7.95
CA VAL A 76 -12.99 -0.86 -7.17
C VAL A 76 -14.22 -0.09 -7.68
N ASN A 77 -14.34 0.08 -9.01
CA ASN A 77 -15.50 0.78 -9.58
C ASN A 77 -16.81 0.04 -9.29
N LEU A 78 -16.84 -1.28 -9.45
CA LEU A 78 -18.02 -2.11 -9.21
C LEU A 78 -18.43 -2.10 -7.72
N ALA A 79 -17.47 -2.12 -6.79
CA ALA A 79 -17.78 -2.04 -5.36
C ALA A 79 -18.50 -0.73 -4.99
N PHE A 80 -18.03 0.40 -5.54
CA PHE A 80 -18.70 1.70 -5.35
C PHE A 80 -20.04 1.79 -6.07
N GLN A 81 -20.17 1.25 -7.28
CA GLN A 81 -21.46 1.19 -7.99
C GLN A 81 -22.50 0.35 -7.24
N ALA A 82 -22.08 -0.77 -6.64
CA ALA A 82 -22.92 -1.59 -5.79
C ALA A 82 -23.40 -0.81 -4.56
N ALA A 83 -22.49 -0.15 -3.84
CA ALA A 83 -22.82 0.68 -2.69
C ALA A 83 -23.76 1.85 -3.04
N ILE A 84 -23.51 2.53 -4.17
CA ILE A 84 -24.38 3.61 -4.68
C ILE A 84 -25.79 3.10 -4.97
N SER A 85 -25.89 1.95 -5.62
CA SER A 85 -27.18 1.35 -5.97
C SER A 85 -27.93 0.84 -4.74
N GLU A 86 -27.22 0.21 -3.80
CA GLU A 86 -27.77 -0.32 -2.54
C GLU A 86 -28.39 0.79 -1.68
N PHE A 87 -27.71 1.94 -1.56
CA PHE A 87 -28.17 3.05 -0.72
C PHE A 87 -29.01 4.09 -1.46
N GLY A 88 -29.21 3.96 -2.78
CA GLY A 88 -29.93 4.95 -3.57
C GLY A 88 -29.21 6.31 -3.63
N TYR A 89 -27.88 6.29 -3.63
CA TYR A 89 -27.07 7.51 -3.63
C TYR A 89 -27.21 8.28 -4.96
N GLY A 90 -27.61 9.55 -4.90
CA GLY A 90 -27.85 10.37 -6.10
C GLY A 90 -26.61 10.84 -6.88
N GLY A 91 -25.39 10.63 -6.35
CA GLY A 91 -24.14 10.96 -7.03
C GLY A 91 -23.52 9.77 -7.76
N GLN A 92 -22.35 9.98 -8.38
CA GLN A 92 -21.60 8.94 -9.11
C GLN A 92 -20.22 8.69 -8.50
N TYR A 93 -19.58 7.57 -8.85
CA TYR A 93 -18.20 7.29 -8.49
C TYR A 93 -17.24 7.66 -9.62
N ARG A 94 -16.08 8.25 -9.27
CA ARG A 94 -14.98 8.59 -10.18
C ARG A 94 -13.64 8.19 -9.54
N GLY A 95 -13.15 6.99 -9.86
CA GLY A 95 -11.83 6.58 -9.41
C GLY A 95 -10.71 7.35 -10.11
N VAL A 96 -9.63 7.62 -9.40
CA VAL A 96 -8.46 8.36 -9.90
C VAL A 96 -7.18 7.63 -9.48
N PHE A 97 -6.26 7.40 -10.41
CA PHE A 97 -4.98 6.75 -10.09
C PHE A 97 -3.90 7.77 -9.75
N PRO A 98 -3.41 7.83 -8.51
CA PRO A 98 -2.28 8.67 -8.16
C PRO A 98 -0.98 8.07 -8.68
N ILE A 99 -0.42 8.69 -9.73
CA ILE A 99 0.73 8.10 -10.45
C ILE A 99 1.99 8.02 -9.58
N LYS A 100 2.03 8.78 -8.46
CA LYS A 100 3.09 8.68 -7.44
C LYS A 100 3.32 7.26 -6.92
N VAL A 101 2.29 6.41 -6.98
CA VAL A 101 2.33 5.03 -6.50
C VAL A 101 3.12 4.14 -7.48
N ASN A 102 2.98 4.37 -8.79
CA ASN A 102 3.75 3.70 -9.84
C ASN A 102 3.68 4.50 -11.15
N GLN A 103 4.78 5.16 -11.51
CA GLN A 103 4.87 6.03 -12.69
C GLN A 103 5.21 5.29 -13.99
N LEU A 104 5.38 3.97 -13.96
CA LEU A 104 5.73 3.19 -15.14
C LEU A 104 4.64 3.33 -16.20
N ARG A 105 5.07 3.61 -17.44
CA ARG A 105 4.17 3.87 -18.55
C ARG A 105 3.22 2.69 -18.77
N GLU A 106 3.75 1.48 -18.79
CA GLU A 106 3.02 0.24 -18.99
C GLU A 106 1.99 -0.06 -17.88
N VAL A 107 2.14 0.53 -16.69
CA VAL A 107 1.17 0.42 -15.60
C VAL A 107 0.07 1.47 -15.77
N ILE A 108 0.45 2.71 -16.08
CA ILE A 108 -0.51 3.80 -16.30
C ILE A 108 -1.37 3.52 -17.55
N GLU A 109 -0.78 3.04 -18.64
CA GLU A 109 -1.52 2.70 -19.87
C GLU A 109 -2.59 1.66 -19.59
N GLU A 110 -2.24 0.60 -18.85
CA GLU A 110 -3.17 -0.48 -18.52
C GLU A 110 -4.33 0.01 -17.63
N ILE A 111 -4.02 0.83 -16.62
CA ILE A 111 -5.03 1.40 -15.71
C ILE A 111 -5.97 2.35 -16.46
N VAL A 112 -5.43 3.20 -17.34
CA VAL A 112 -6.24 4.14 -18.13
C VAL A 112 -7.13 3.39 -19.13
N ASP A 113 -6.60 2.34 -19.77
CA ASP A 113 -7.36 1.51 -20.72
C ASP A 113 -8.52 0.79 -20.02
N ALA A 114 -8.24 0.03 -18.95
CA ALA A 114 -9.27 -0.66 -18.17
C ALA A 114 -10.29 0.30 -17.53
N GLY A 115 -9.85 1.51 -17.21
CA GLY A 115 -10.66 2.55 -16.58
C GLY A 115 -11.56 3.33 -17.53
N GLN A 116 -11.42 3.16 -18.86
CA GLN A 116 -12.10 4.00 -19.84
C GLN A 116 -13.63 3.98 -19.68
N GLN A 117 -14.23 2.80 -19.48
CA GLN A 117 -15.68 2.65 -19.30
C GLN A 117 -16.21 3.31 -18.01
N PHE A 118 -15.34 3.63 -17.06
CA PHE A 118 -15.69 4.25 -15.78
C PHE A 118 -15.27 5.72 -15.68
N HIS A 119 -14.62 6.24 -16.72
CA HIS A 119 -13.94 7.55 -16.71
C HIS A 119 -12.89 7.66 -15.58
N PHE A 120 -12.11 6.60 -15.40
CA PHE A 120 -11.06 6.57 -14.39
C PHE A 120 -9.97 7.60 -14.70
N GLY A 121 -9.70 8.48 -13.74
CA GLY A 121 -8.79 9.61 -13.90
C GLY A 121 -7.36 9.33 -13.45
N LEU A 122 -6.53 10.39 -13.47
CA LEU A 122 -5.16 10.39 -12.98
C LEU A 122 -4.97 11.48 -11.92
N GLU A 123 -4.14 11.24 -10.92
CA GLU A 123 -3.69 12.25 -9.97
C GLU A 123 -2.20 12.48 -10.11
N ALA A 124 -1.81 13.75 -10.05
CA ALA A 124 -0.44 14.21 -10.06
C ALA A 124 -0.15 15.02 -8.79
N GLY A 125 0.86 14.61 -8.03
CA GLY A 125 1.30 15.30 -6.82
C GLY A 125 2.46 16.27 -7.05
N SER A 126 2.92 16.42 -8.30
CA SER A 126 4.05 17.26 -8.65
C SER A 126 4.02 17.73 -10.11
N LYS A 127 4.79 18.78 -10.43
CA LYS A 127 4.86 19.35 -11.79
C LYS A 127 5.28 18.33 -12.87
N PRO A 128 6.32 17.48 -12.66
CA PRO A 128 6.66 16.44 -13.65
C PRO A 128 5.55 15.41 -13.81
N GLU A 129 4.90 15.03 -12.71
CA GLU A 129 3.76 14.10 -12.74
C GLU A 129 2.57 14.68 -13.50
N LEU A 130 2.30 15.99 -13.38
CA LEU A 130 1.23 16.64 -14.15
C LEU A 130 1.51 16.55 -15.66
N VAL A 131 2.76 16.75 -16.09
CA VAL A 131 3.12 16.61 -17.51
C VAL A 131 2.91 15.17 -17.98
N ALA A 132 3.31 14.18 -17.17
CA ALA A 132 3.06 12.77 -17.48
C ALA A 132 1.56 12.46 -17.54
N ALA A 133 0.77 12.89 -16.55
CA ALA A 133 -0.67 12.69 -16.52
C ALA A 133 -1.37 13.32 -17.73
N LEU A 134 -1.00 14.55 -18.11
CA LEU A 134 -1.54 15.21 -19.31
C LEU A 134 -1.25 14.43 -20.60
N ALA A 135 -0.05 13.84 -20.70
CA ALA A 135 0.37 13.04 -21.85
C ALA A 135 -0.37 11.69 -21.93
N MET A 136 -0.64 11.05 -20.79
CA MET A 136 -1.31 9.75 -20.72
C MET A 136 -2.84 9.83 -20.75
N HIS A 137 -3.40 10.98 -20.37
CA HIS A 137 -4.84 11.20 -20.31
C HIS A 137 -5.47 11.24 -21.70
N LYS A 138 -6.45 10.36 -21.94
CA LYS A 138 -7.14 10.20 -23.24
C LYS A 138 -8.62 10.53 -23.21
N ASP A 139 -9.26 10.47 -22.05
CA ASP A 139 -10.69 10.65 -21.87
C ASP A 139 -11.01 12.05 -21.34
N ALA A 140 -11.69 12.89 -22.12
CA ALA A 140 -12.00 14.27 -21.73
C ALA A 140 -12.92 14.37 -20.49
N GLU A 141 -13.67 13.31 -20.15
CA GLU A 141 -14.55 13.27 -18.99
C GLU A 141 -13.86 12.78 -17.71
N SER A 142 -12.71 12.10 -17.84
CA SER A 142 -11.96 11.65 -16.68
C SER A 142 -11.15 12.79 -16.06
N LEU A 143 -11.01 12.72 -14.73
CA LEU A 143 -10.37 13.77 -13.93
C LEU A 143 -8.85 13.72 -14.05
N ILE A 144 -8.21 14.90 -14.06
CA ILE A 144 -6.81 15.05 -13.66
C ILE A 144 -6.77 15.86 -12.37
N ILE A 145 -6.49 15.20 -11.25
CA ILE A 145 -6.38 15.87 -9.94
C ILE A 145 -4.95 16.34 -9.72
N CYS A 146 -4.78 17.60 -9.35
CA CYS A 146 -3.47 18.21 -9.11
C CYS A 146 -3.28 18.54 -7.62
N ASN A 147 -2.52 17.70 -6.92
CA ASN A 147 -2.12 17.90 -5.52
C ASN A 147 -0.67 18.38 -5.41
N GLY A 148 -0.19 18.51 -4.18
CA GLY A 148 1.18 18.88 -3.86
C GLY A 148 1.47 20.37 -4.00
N TYR A 149 2.74 20.74 -3.82
CA TYR A 149 3.16 22.14 -3.86
C TYR A 149 3.14 22.70 -5.29
N LYS A 150 2.46 23.84 -5.50
CA LYS A 150 2.26 24.41 -6.84
C LYS A 150 3.00 25.74 -6.99
N ASP A 151 3.99 25.75 -7.89
CA ASP A 151 4.57 27.01 -8.37
C ASP A 151 3.72 27.60 -9.52
N LYS A 152 4.06 28.82 -9.94
CA LYS A 152 3.38 29.49 -11.07
C LYS A 152 3.40 28.66 -12.36
N ALA A 153 4.48 27.90 -12.59
CA ALA A 153 4.62 27.07 -13.79
C ALA A 153 3.66 25.89 -13.75
N PHE A 154 3.52 25.22 -12.60
CA PHE A 154 2.55 24.16 -12.37
C PHE A 154 1.14 24.68 -12.70
N ILE A 155 0.71 25.77 -12.07
CA ILE A 155 -0.64 26.33 -12.24
C ILE A 155 -0.89 26.65 -13.72
N ARG A 156 0.08 27.27 -14.41
CA ARG A 156 -0.02 27.54 -15.84
C ARG A 156 -0.16 26.27 -16.67
N ILE A 157 0.61 25.21 -16.40
CA ILE A 157 0.50 23.94 -17.11
C ILE A 157 -0.90 23.32 -16.92
N ALA A 158 -1.44 23.36 -15.69
CA ALA A 158 -2.79 22.87 -15.41
C ALA A 158 -3.88 23.64 -16.18
N LEU A 159 -3.77 24.98 -16.22
CA LEU A 159 -4.66 25.84 -17.02
C LEU A 159 -4.52 25.59 -18.53
N LEU A 160 -3.31 25.32 -19.03
CA LEU A 160 -3.12 24.92 -20.43
C LEU A 160 -3.77 23.55 -20.72
N GLY A 161 -3.72 22.62 -19.77
CA GLY A 161 -4.47 21.36 -19.85
C GLY A 161 -5.98 21.59 -19.97
N ARG A 162 -6.54 22.51 -19.17
CA ARG A 162 -7.94 22.96 -19.33
C ARG A 162 -8.21 23.54 -20.71
N LYS A 163 -7.31 24.36 -21.24
CA LYS A 163 -7.42 24.94 -22.59
C LYS A 163 -7.42 23.88 -23.70
N LEU A 164 -6.80 22.73 -23.45
CA LEU A 164 -6.81 21.56 -24.34
C LEU A 164 -8.07 20.68 -24.18
N GLY A 165 -9.06 21.10 -23.38
CA GLY A 165 -10.32 20.38 -23.17
C GLY A 165 -10.27 19.29 -22.10
N LYS A 166 -9.16 19.14 -21.37
CA LYS A 166 -9.02 18.13 -20.30
C LYS A 166 -9.64 18.63 -19.00
N LEU A 167 -10.24 17.74 -18.20
CA LEU A 167 -10.83 18.09 -16.90
C LEU A 167 -9.79 18.12 -15.77
N VAL A 168 -8.96 19.17 -15.76
CA VAL A 168 -7.88 19.36 -14.77
C VAL A 168 -8.39 20.13 -13.55
N VAL A 169 -8.38 19.50 -12.38
CA VAL A 169 -8.75 20.10 -11.10
C VAL A 169 -7.50 20.52 -10.34
N ILE A 170 -7.38 21.81 -10.03
CA ILE A 170 -6.27 22.38 -9.25
C ILE A 170 -6.69 22.37 -7.77
N VAL A 171 -6.17 21.43 -6.99
CA VAL A 171 -6.50 21.32 -5.56
C VAL A 171 -5.63 22.27 -4.75
N VAL A 172 -6.20 23.37 -4.28
CA VAL A 172 -5.54 24.36 -3.42
C VAL A 172 -5.22 23.72 -2.07
N GLU A 173 -3.94 23.73 -1.70
CA GLU A 173 -3.47 23.21 -0.40
C GLU A 173 -3.01 24.33 0.54
N LYS A 174 -2.84 25.55 0.02
CA LYS A 174 -2.49 26.78 0.75
C LYS A 174 -3.22 27.98 0.15
N LEU A 175 -3.58 28.96 0.98
CA LEU A 175 -4.40 30.10 0.54
C LEU A 175 -3.69 30.92 -0.57
N GLU A 176 -2.36 31.02 -0.51
CA GLU A 176 -1.55 31.72 -1.51
C GLU A 176 -1.62 31.05 -2.89
N GLU A 177 -1.83 29.72 -2.96
CA GLU A 177 -2.00 29.01 -4.23
C GLU A 177 -3.33 29.41 -4.91
N LEU A 178 -4.36 29.71 -4.12
CA LEU A 178 -5.64 30.19 -4.66
C LEU A 178 -5.48 31.58 -5.29
N GLU A 179 -4.80 32.50 -4.61
CA GLU A 179 -4.50 33.83 -5.16
C GLU A 179 -3.74 33.73 -6.48
N GLN A 180 -2.73 32.86 -6.53
CA GLN A 180 -1.94 32.62 -7.73
C GLN A 180 -2.78 31.98 -8.84
N THR A 181 -3.68 31.06 -8.50
CA THR A 181 -4.59 30.40 -9.47
C THR A 181 -5.55 31.40 -10.09
N ILE A 182 -6.19 32.26 -9.29
CA ILE A 182 -7.09 33.31 -9.78
C ILE A 182 -6.34 34.29 -10.70
N ARG A 183 -5.13 34.71 -10.31
CA ARG A 183 -4.30 35.61 -11.12
C ARG A 183 -3.91 34.96 -12.45
N ALA A 184 -3.39 33.73 -12.41
CA ALA A 184 -2.96 33.00 -13.61
C ALA A 184 -4.14 32.71 -14.55
N ALA A 185 -5.31 32.39 -14.02
CA ALA A 185 -6.54 32.19 -14.80
C ALA A 185 -6.90 33.43 -15.61
N LYS A 186 -6.87 34.62 -14.98
CA LYS A 186 -7.13 35.91 -15.65
C LYS A 186 -6.07 36.23 -16.71
N GLU A 187 -4.79 35.97 -16.43
CA GLU A 187 -3.70 36.17 -17.39
C GLU A 187 -3.81 35.27 -18.63
N VAL A 188 -4.16 33.99 -18.43
CA VAL A 188 -4.23 32.99 -19.51
C VAL A 188 -5.57 33.05 -20.25
N GLY A 189 -6.60 33.62 -19.63
CA GLY A 189 -7.97 33.69 -20.17
C GLY A 189 -8.70 32.35 -20.13
N VAL A 190 -8.46 31.53 -19.10
CA VAL A 190 -9.06 30.20 -18.92
C VAL A 190 -9.62 30.09 -17.51
N GLU A 191 -10.87 29.68 -17.39
CA GLU A 191 -11.48 29.42 -16.08
C GLU A 191 -10.89 28.13 -15.47
N PRO A 192 -10.38 28.19 -14.22
CA PRO A 192 -9.86 27.04 -13.52
C PRO A 192 -11.01 26.18 -12.99
N VAL A 193 -10.78 24.88 -12.88
CA VAL A 193 -11.56 24.02 -12.01
C VAL A 193 -10.78 23.90 -10.70
N ILE A 194 -11.35 24.41 -9.62
CA ILE A 194 -10.68 24.53 -8.32
C ILE A 194 -11.20 23.44 -7.39
N GLY A 195 -10.26 22.74 -6.77
CA GLY A 195 -10.51 21.95 -5.57
C GLY A 195 -9.88 22.63 -4.36
N ILE A 196 -10.34 22.31 -3.15
CA ILE A 196 -9.67 22.72 -1.91
C ILE A 196 -9.42 21.50 -1.05
N ARG A 197 -8.18 21.32 -0.61
CA ARG A 197 -7.83 20.33 0.40
C ARG A 197 -8.18 20.87 1.78
N VAL A 198 -9.05 20.18 2.49
CA VAL A 198 -9.46 20.52 3.86
C VAL A 198 -8.55 19.80 4.85
N ARG A 199 -8.16 20.51 5.91
CA ARG A 199 -7.51 19.89 7.06
C ARG A 199 -8.55 19.38 8.04
N LEU A 200 -8.47 18.09 8.34
CA LEU A 200 -9.38 17.43 9.27
C LEU A 200 -8.82 17.47 10.70
N HIS A 201 -9.70 17.56 11.69
CA HIS A 201 -9.36 17.32 13.10
C HIS A 201 -9.23 15.82 13.39
N SER A 202 -10.00 14.98 12.71
CA SER A 202 -9.84 13.54 12.77
C SER A 202 -8.42 13.14 12.33
N LYS A 203 -7.68 12.47 13.22
CA LYS A 203 -6.32 11.99 12.95
C LYS A 203 -6.39 10.65 12.21
N GLY A 204 -5.48 10.46 11.26
CA GLY A 204 -5.20 9.14 10.70
C GLY A 204 -4.59 8.20 11.76
N SER A 205 -4.86 6.90 11.66
CA SER A 205 -4.18 5.85 12.41
C SER A 205 -3.03 5.25 11.57
N GLY A 206 -2.06 4.60 12.23
CA GLY A 206 -0.94 3.89 11.59
C GLY A 206 0.30 4.74 11.26
N LYS A 207 1.33 4.10 10.68
CA LYS A 207 2.65 4.71 10.39
C LYS A 207 2.62 6.01 9.58
N TRP A 208 1.57 6.26 8.79
CA TRP A 208 1.44 7.42 7.91
C TRP A 208 0.56 8.55 8.49
N SER A 209 0.16 8.44 9.76
CA SER A 209 -0.61 9.46 10.50
C SER A 209 -0.13 10.92 10.33
N PRO A 210 1.20 11.25 10.23
CA PRO A 210 1.65 12.63 10.07
C PRO A 210 1.22 13.33 8.77
N SER A 211 0.73 12.57 7.78
CA SER A 211 0.27 13.12 6.50
C SER A 211 -1.19 13.63 6.51
N GLY A 212 -1.93 13.33 7.59
CA GLY A 212 -3.30 13.78 7.84
C GLY A 212 -3.47 14.44 9.22
N GLY A 213 -4.69 14.88 9.53
CA GLY A 213 -5.01 15.55 10.81
C GLY A 213 -4.56 17.01 10.91
N GLU A 214 -4.75 17.60 12.10
CA GLU A 214 -4.54 19.03 12.38
C GLU A 214 -3.09 19.52 12.16
N ASN A 215 -2.11 18.63 12.29
CA ASN A 215 -0.68 18.91 12.08
C ASN A 215 -0.20 18.64 10.65
N ALA A 216 -1.10 18.30 9.72
CA ALA A 216 -0.74 18.06 8.33
C ALA A 216 -0.10 19.31 7.70
N LYS A 217 0.95 19.10 6.90
CA LYS A 217 1.67 20.18 6.21
C LYS A 217 0.84 20.87 5.10
N PHE A 218 -0.23 20.23 4.66
CA PHE A 218 -1.06 20.62 3.52
C PHE A 218 -2.54 20.67 3.92
N GLY A 219 -3.29 21.53 3.26
CA GLY A 219 -4.72 21.71 3.48
C GLY A 219 -5.04 22.95 4.31
N LEU A 220 -6.20 23.52 4.02
CA LEU A 220 -6.71 24.71 4.68
C LEU A 220 -7.46 24.32 5.96
N ASP A 221 -7.16 25.04 7.04
CA ASP A 221 -7.99 25.03 8.24
C ASP A 221 -9.30 25.81 8.02
N THR A 222 -10.21 25.75 8.99
CA THR A 222 -11.51 26.41 8.91
C THR A 222 -11.42 27.91 8.63
N THR A 223 -10.45 28.60 9.22
CA THR A 223 -10.24 30.05 9.01
C THR A 223 -9.86 30.33 7.56
N ASN A 224 -8.89 29.60 7.03
CA ASN A 224 -8.45 29.75 5.65
C ASN A 224 -9.49 29.27 4.64
N LEU A 225 -10.34 28.30 4.99
CA LEU A 225 -11.47 27.88 4.15
C LEU A 225 -12.50 28.99 3.97
N VAL A 226 -12.87 29.68 5.06
CA VAL A 226 -13.79 30.83 4.99
C VAL A 226 -13.16 31.95 4.17
N ALA A 227 -11.87 32.24 4.38
CA ALA A 227 -11.13 33.23 3.59
C ALA A 227 -11.08 32.87 2.10
N ALA A 228 -10.82 31.60 1.76
CA ALA A 228 -10.83 31.10 0.38
C ALA A 228 -12.20 31.26 -0.29
N SER A 229 -13.28 30.92 0.43
CA SER A 229 -14.66 31.15 -0.04
C SER A 229 -14.91 32.63 -0.35
N GLN A 230 -14.51 33.53 0.55
CA GLN A 230 -14.68 34.97 0.36
C GLN A 230 -13.86 35.49 -0.82
N MET A 231 -12.60 35.06 -0.95
CA MET A 231 -11.71 35.42 -2.05
C MET A 231 -12.28 34.99 -3.41
N LEU A 232 -12.86 33.79 -3.50
CA LEU A 232 -13.53 33.31 -4.71
C LEU A 232 -14.75 34.17 -5.06
N LYS A 233 -15.56 34.56 -4.07
CA LYS A 233 -16.73 35.43 -4.29
C LYS A 233 -16.33 36.81 -4.80
N GLU A 234 -15.37 37.44 -4.15
CA GLU A 234 -14.85 38.76 -4.54
C GLU A 234 -14.22 38.75 -5.93
N ALA A 235 -13.57 37.64 -6.30
CA ALA A 235 -12.97 37.49 -7.62
C ALA A 235 -13.98 37.18 -8.73
N GLY A 236 -15.22 36.77 -8.40
CA GLY A 236 -16.22 36.27 -9.35
C GLY A 236 -16.00 34.81 -9.78
N PHE A 237 -15.33 34.00 -8.97
CA PHE A 237 -14.96 32.60 -9.25
C PHE A 237 -15.76 31.60 -8.39
N THR A 238 -16.90 32.00 -7.84
CA THR A 238 -17.72 31.15 -6.96
C THR A 238 -18.08 29.81 -7.61
N HIS A 239 -18.38 29.81 -8.91
CA HIS A 239 -18.70 28.62 -9.71
C HIS A 239 -17.50 27.74 -10.05
N CYS A 240 -16.28 28.24 -9.87
CA CYS A 240 -15.05 27.49 -10.19
C CYS A 240 -14.66 26.50 -9.08
N LEU A 241 -15.13 26.69 -7.85
CA LEU A 241 -14.91 25.73 -6.76
C LEU A 241 -15.83 24.52 -6.94
N LYS A 242 -15.26 23.40 -7.39
CA LYS A 242 -15.99 22.18 -7.72
C LYS A 242 -15.72 21.02 -6.77
N LEU A 243 -14.59 21.00 -6.09
CA LEU A 243 -14.11 19.80 -5.38
C LEU A 243 -13.64 20.12 -3.95
N ILE A 244 -14.07 19.30 -3.00
CA ILE A 244 -13.47 19.23 -1.66
C ILE A 244 -12.63 17.97 -1.60
N HIS A 245 -11.38 18.10 -1.19
CA HIS A 245 -10.43 17.00 -1.05
C HIS A 245 -10.01 16.83 0.40
N PHE A 246 -9.82 15.61 0.85
CA PHE A 246 -9.06 15.32 2.06
C PHE A 246 -8.21 14.06 1.86
N HIS A 247 -7.19 13.93 2.69
CA HIS A 247 -6.36 12.73 2.66
C HIS A 247 -5.96 12.35 4.08
N VAL A 248 -6.40 11.15 4.49
CA VAL A 248 -6.12 10.59 5.82
C VAL A 248 -4.67 10.08 5.92
N GLY A 249 -4.13 9.59 4.80
CA GLY A 249 -2.83 8.96 4.68
C GLY A 249 -2.88 7.71 3.79
N SER A 250 -1.74 7.07 3.58
CA SER A 250 -1.68 5.77 2.88
C SER A 250 -1.84 4.62 3.87
N GLN A 251 -2.42 3.49 3.43
CA GLN A 251 -2.58 2.28 4.24
C GLN A 251 -3.26 2.57 5.58
N VAL A 252 -4.56 2.92 5.55
CA VAL A 252 -5.35 3.15 6.77
C VAL A 252 -5.92 1.80 7.22
N PRO A 253 -5.44 1.22 8.34
CA PRO A 253 -5.82 -0.16 8.69
C PRO A 253 -7.22 -0.28 9.29
N ASP A 254 -7.68 0.76 10.01
CA ASP A 254 -8.96 0.78 10.73
C ASP A 254 -10.04 1.53 9.95
N ILE A 255 -11.12 0.82 9.60
CA ILE A 255 -12.30 1.37 8.93
C ILE A 255 -12.94 2.53 9.70
N SER A 256 -12.85 2.51 11.03
CA SER A 256 -13.45 3.55 11.88
C SER A 256 -12.78 4.91 11.68
N THR A 257 -11.48 4.93 11.38
CA THR A 257 -10.75 6.16 11.02
C THR A 257 -11.28 6.75 9.72
N ILE A 258 -11.53 5.91 8.72
CA ILE A 258 -12.06 6.32 7.42
C ILE A 258 -13.46 6.90 7.60
N LYS A 259 -14.35 6.22 8.34
CA LYS A 259 -15.71 6.71 8.66
C LYS A 259 -15.68 8.11 9.26
N ARG A 260 -14.87 8.33 10.30
CA ARG A 260 -14.76 9.64 10.97
C ARG A 260 -14.31 10.73 10.00
N ALA A 261 -13.27 10.46 9.21
CA ALA A 261 -12.73 11.41 8.25
C ALA A 261 -13.72 11.76 7.13
N VAL A 262 -14.39 10.75 6.56
CA VAL A 262 -15.41 10.94 5.52
C VAL A 262 -16.57 11.79 6.04
N ARG A 263 -17.10 11.48 7.24
CA ARG A 263 -18.18 12.27 7.85
C ARG A 263 -17.78 13.73 8.07
N GLU A 264 -16.57 13.96 8.57
CA GLU A 264 -16.04 15.31 8.80
C GLU A 264 -15.91 16.08 7.47
N ALA A 265 -15.31 15.48 6.45
CA ALA A 265 -15.14 16.10 5.14
C ALA A 265 -16.49 16.37 4.44
N ALA A 266 -17.45 15.46 4.54
CA ALA A 266 -18.79 15.64 4.01
C ALA A 266 -19.50 16.83 4.67
N ARG A 267 -19.24 17.11 5.95
CA ARG A 267 -19.75 18.33 6.61
C ARG A 267 -19.13 19.59 6.02
N TYR A 268 -17.80 19.61 5.81
CA TYR A 268 -17.16 20.74 5.15
C TYR A 268 -17.71 20.99 3.74
N TYR A 269 -17.90 19.92 2.96
CA TYR A 269 -18.57 19.97 1.66
C TYR A 269 -19.96 20.62 1.76
N ALA A 270 -20.80 20.14 2.68
CA ALA A 270 -22.16 20.66 2.84
C ALA A 270 -22.18 22.14 3.28
N LYS A 271 -21.29 22.55 4.20
CA LYS A 271 -21.20 23.95 4.63
C LYS A 271 -20.70 24.86 3.51
N LEU A 272 -19.71 24.44 2.73
CA LEU A 272 -19.22 25.22 1.59
C LEU A 272 -20.24 25.32 0.46
N SER A 273 -21.01 24.25 0.21
CA SER A 273 -22.15 24.29 -0.73
C SER A 273 -23.18 25.34 -0.29
N LYS A 274 -23.56 25.35 0.99
CA LYS A 274 -24.47 26.36 1.57
C LYS A 274 -23.93 27.79 1.55
N LEU A 275 -22.62 27.97 1.42
CA LEU A 275 -22.01 29.29 1.20
C LEU A 275 -22.16 29.78 -0.25
N GLY A 276 -22.78 28.98 -1.14
CA GLY A 276 -23.13 29.36 -2.51
C GLY A 276 -22.15 28.87 -3.58
N HIS A 277 -21.24 27.94 -3.24
CA HIS A 277 -20.33 27.33 -4.20
C HIS A 277 -20.97 26.17 -4.95
N ASP A 278 -20.66 26.05 -6.24
CA ASP A 278 -21.18 24.99 -7.12
C ASP A 278 -20.31 23.72 -7.04
N LEU A 279 -20.23 23.18 -5.83
CA LEU A 279 -19.50 21.95 -5.54
C LEU A 279 -20.19 20.75 -6.20
N GLY A 280 -19.38 19.88 -6.82
CA GLY A 280 -19.86 18.65 -7.47
C GLY A 280 -19.05 17.41 -7.12
N TYR A 281 -17.92 17.54 -6.43
CA TYR A 281 -17.05 16.42 -6.08
C TYR A 281 -16.63 16.45 -4.61
N LEU A 282 -16.61 15.27 -3.99
CA LEU A 282 -15.97 15.02 -2.72
C LEU A 282 -14.94 13.92 -2.91
N ASP A 283 -13.68 14.32 -2.81
CA ASP A 283 -12.52 13.46 -2.97
C ASP A 283 -12.03 12.97 -1.62
N VAL A 284 -12.14 11.65 -1.42
CA VAL A 284 -11.74 10.97 -0.20
C VAL A 284 -10.25 10.63 -0.15
N GLY A 285 -9.52 10.97 -1.22
CA GLY A 285 -8.11 10.70 -1.39
C GLY A 285 -7.80 9.21 -1.40
N GLY A 286 -6.55 8.87 -1.12
CA GLY A 286 -6.12 7.49 -0.89
C GLY A 286 -6.44 7.00 0.53
N GLY A 287 -5.90 5.83 0.88
CA GLY A 287 -5.99 5.27 2.23
C GLY A 287 -6.64 3.90 2.29
N LEU A 288 -7.34 3.49 1.23
CA LEU A 288 -7.79 2.11 1.04
C LEU A 288 -6.61 1.15 1.23
N GLY A 289 -6.71 0.34 2.29
CA GLY A 289 -5.67 -0.54 2.78
C GLY A 289 -5.53 -1.80 1.95
N VAL A 290 -4.35 -2.40 2.03
CA VAL A 290 -4.04 -3.72 1.48
C VAL A 290 -3.62 -4.63 2.63
N ASP A 291 -4.18 -5.83 2.68
CA ASP A 291 -3.80 -6.82 3.68
C ASP A 291 -2.54 -7.59 3.24
N TYR A 292 -1.36 -7.14 3.69
CA TYR A 292 -0.08 -7.73 3.28
C TYR A 292 0.30 -8.97 4.08
N ASP A 293 -0.16 -9.09 5.33
CA ASP A 293 0.12 -10.25 6.18
C ASP A 293 -1.04 -11.27 6.22
N GLY A 294 -2.21 -10.88 5.69
CA GLY A 294 -3.40 -11.71 5.57
C GLY A 294 -4.16 -11.89 6.88
N SER A 295 -3.87 -11.06 7.90
CA SER A 295 -4.48 -11.18 9.23
C SER A 295 -5.85 -10.54 9.33
N ARG A 296 -6.22 -9.67 8.36
CA ARG A 296 -7.43 -8.82 8.41
C ARG A 296 -7.60 -8.07 9.73
N SER A 297 -6.49 -7.63 10.30
CA SER A 297 -6.41 -6.82 11.51
C SER A 297 -6.23 -5.32 11.22
N ASP A 298 -6.31 -4.49 12.26
CA ASP A 298 -5.99 -3.06 12.22
C ASP A 298 -4.49 -2.76 12.40
N PHE A 299 -3.63 -3.77 12.22
CA PHE A 299 -2.18 -3.63 12.27
C PHE A 299 -1.63 -2.90 11.03
N ASP A 300 -0.45 -2.28 11.14
CA ASP A 300 0.12 -1.39 10.11
C ASP A 300 0.29 -2.04 8.71
N SER A 301 0.46 -3.36 8.65
CA SER A 301 0.60 -4.14 7.40
C SER A 301 -0.69 -4.81 6.94
N SER A 302 -1.81 -4.50 7.58
CA SER A 302 -3.11 -5.11 7.32
C SER A 302 -4.21 -4.05 7.16
N ALA A 303 -5.44 -4.49 6.89
CA ALA A 303 -6.66 -3.71 7.01
C ALA A 303 -7.79 -4.57 7.59
N ASN A 304 -8.59 -4.02 8.51
CA ASN A 304 -9.67 -4.73 9.20
C ASN A 304 -11.00 -4.73 8.42
N TYR A 305 -10.98 -4.38 7.14
CA TYR A 305 -12.17 -4.21 6.31
C TYR A 305 -12.00 -4.79 4.91
N SER A 306 -13.12 -5.06 4.25
CA SER A 306 -13.14 -5.44 2.83
C SER A 306 -13.25 -4.22 1.91
N LEU A 307 -12.97 -4.41 0.60
CA LEU A 307 -13.22 -3.38 -0.41
C LEU A 307 -14.70 -2.95 -0.43
N GLN A 308 -15.63 -3.90 -0.32
CA GLN A 308 -17.06 -3.60 -0.32
C GLN A 308 -17.47 -2.82 0.92
N GLU A 309 -16.96 -3.20 2.10
CA GLU A 309 -17.21 -2.46 3.33
C GLU A 309 -16.68 -1.02 3.25
N TYR A 310 -15.47 -0.83 2.72
CA TYR A 310 -14.92 0.50 2.46
C TYR A 310 -15.83 1.34 1.56
N ALA A 311 -16.27 0.77 0.42
CA ALA A 311 -17.18 1.45 -0.49
C ALA A 311 -18.52 1.81 0.19
N ASN A 312 -19.09 0.86 0.92
CA ASN A 312 -20.35 1.04 1.64
C ASN A 312 -20.24 2.18 2.66
N ASP A 313 -19.19 2.16 3.46
CA ASP A 313 -18.97 3.13 4.52
C ASP A 313 -18.68 4.53 3.98
N VAL A 314 -17.97 4.65 2.86
CA VAL A 314 -17.76 5.94 2.20
C VAL A 314 -19.09 6.49 1.68
N VAL A 315 -19.84 5.71 0.90
CA VAL A 315 -21.10 6.17 0.30
C VAL A 315 -22.12 6.54 1.38
N TRP A 316 -22.35 5.65 2.34
CA TRP A 316 -23.34 5.85 3.39
C TRP A 316 -23.06 7.11 4.23
N ASN A 317 -21.81 7.32 4.63
CA ASN A 317 -21.47 8.46 5.48
C ASN A 317 -21.56 9.80 4.73
N ILE A 318 -21.28 9.83 3.43
CA ILE A 318 -21.47 11.03 2.62
C ILE A 318 -22.96 11.30 2.45
N MET A 319 -23.74 10.26 2.14
CA MET A 319 -25.18 10.31 1.96
C MET A 319 -25.89 10.88 3.20
N ASP A 320 -25.70 10.25 4.36
CA ASP A 320 -26.31 10.63 5.63
C ASP A 320 -26.04 12.11 5.98
N VAL A 321 -24.81 12.57 5.75
CA VAL A 321 -24.46 13.98 5.99
C VAL A 321 -25.14 14.89 4.98
N CYS A 322 -25.12 14.57 3.69
CA CYS A 322 -25.75 15.39 2.64
C CYS A 322 -27.26 15.49 2.81
N ASP A 323 -27.93 14.38 3.10
CA ASP A 323 -29.36 14.32 3.40
C ASP A 323 -29.72 15.16 4.62
N SER A 324 -28.98 14.99 5.73
CA SER A 324 -29.22 15.76 6.96
C SER A 324 -28.98 17.27 6.78
N GLU A 325 -28.08 17.64 5.88
CA GLU A 325 -27.78 19.03 5.56
C GLU A 325 -28.68 19.56 4.43
N GLY A 326 -29.44 18.73 3.73
CA GLY A 326 -30.27 19.13 2.60
C GLY A 326 -29.47 19.67 1.41
N VAL A 327 -28.32 19.05 1.10
CA VAL A 327 -27.48 19.39 -0.06
C VAL A 327 -27.40 18.21 -1.03
N ALA A 328 -27.13 18.49 -2.31
CA ALA A 328 -26.99 17.44 -3.32
C ALA A 328 -25.78 16.53 -3.05
N HIS A 329 -25.95 15.25 -3.34
CA HIS A 329 -24.90 14.24 -3.22
C HIS A 329 -23.79 14.52 -4.24
N PRO A 330 -22.52 14.68 -3.82
CA PRO A 330 -21.42 14.89 -4.75
C PRO A 330 -21.10 13.62 -5.55
N ALA A 331 -20.38 13.77 -6.65
CA ALA A 331 -19.60 12.66 -7.18
C ALA A 331 -18.46 12.32 -6.19
N ILE A 332 -18.31 11.04 -5.87
CA ILE A 332 -17.28 10.54 -4.96
C ILE A 332 -16.02 10.28 -5.78
N VAL A 333 -14.93 10.94 -5.41
CA VAL A 333 -13.60 10.70 -5.99
C VAL A 333 -12.77 9.89 -5.00
N ASN A 334 -12.02 8.90 -5.48
CA ASN A 334 -11.15 8.08 -4.65
C ASN A 334 -9.79 7.88 -5.34
N GLU A 335 -8.71 8.08 -4.59
CA GLU A 335 -7.33 7.97 -5.06
C GLU A 335 -6.63 6.71 -4.50
N GLY A 336 -7.34 5.58 -4.44
CA GLY A 336 -6.90 4.31 -3.85
C GLY A 336 -5.78 3.58 -4.60
N GLY A 337 -4.72 4.25 -5.05
CA GLY A 337 -3.71 3.70 -5.98
C GLY A 337 -2.97 2.47 -5.46
N ARG A 338 -2.62 2.40 -4.17
CA ARG A 338 -1.98 1.22 -3.55
C ARG A 338 -2.84 -0.03 -3.74
N ALA A 339 -4.15 0.09 -3.51
CA ALA A 339 -5.08 -1.02 -3.63
C ALA A 339 -5.31 -1.48 -5.09
N VAL A 340 -4.91 -0.66 -6.07
CA VAL A 340 -4.94 -1.03 -7.49
C VAL A 340 -3.70 -1.82 -7.88
N VAL A 341 -2.51 -1.42 -7.41
CA VAL A 341 -1.24 -1.97 -7.90
C VAL A 341 -0.55 -2.96 -6.97
N ALA A 342 -0.95 -3.12 -5.71
CA ALA A 342 -0.15 -3.90 -4.74
C ALA A 342 0.16 -5.34 -5.20
N HIS A 343 -0.83 -6.04 -5.75
CA HIS A 343 -0.72 -7.46 -6.13
C HIS A 343 -0.19 -7.70 -7.55
N HIS A 344 -0.04 -6.66 -8.39
CA HIS A 344 0.23 -6.86 -9.82
C HIS A 344 1.67 -7.27 -10.14
N SER A 345 2.59 -7.29 -9.17
CA SER A 345 4.00 -7.55 -9.43
C SER A 345 4.64 -8.47 -8.39
N VAL A 346 5.42 -9.43 -8.86
CA VAL A 346 6.19 -10.37 -8.03
C VAL A 346 7.68 -10.24 -8.38
N LEU A 347 8.51 -10.03 -7.35
CA LEU A 347 9.97 -10.10 -7.46
C LEU A 347 10.42 -11.53 -7.18
N VAL A 348 11.12 -12.13 -8.13
CA VAL A 348 11.69 -13.48 -8.03
C VAL A 348 13.21 -13.38 -7.97
N VAL A 349 13.80 -14.02 -6.97
CA VAL A 349 15.24 -14.13 -6.76
C VAL A 349 15.62 -15.60 -6.56
N GLU A 350 16.84 -15.95 -6.96
CA GLU A 350 17.38 -17.29 -6.75
C GLU A 350 18.17 -17.37 -5.44
N ALA A 351 17.80 -18.34 -4.60
CA ALA A 351 18.61 -18.71 -3.44
C ALA A 351 19.78 -19.57 -3.91
N PHE A 352 20.96 -18.97 -4.09
CA PHE A 352 22.15 -19.63 -4.63
C PHE A 352 22.91 -20.48 -3.59
N SER A 353 22.76 -20.18 -2.30
CA SER A 353 23.39 -20.92 -1.21
C SER A 353 22.59 -20.76 0.07
N SER A 354 22.56 -21.81 0.90
CA SER A 354 22.20 -21.72 2.31
C SER A 354 23.47 -21.77 3.17
N ILE A 355 23.44 -21.14 4.33
CA ILE A 355 24.44 -21.33 5.38
C ILE A 355 23.69 -21.93 6.55
N GLU A 356 23.84 -23.24 6.75
CA GLU A 356 23.20 -23.94 7.84
C GLU A 356 24.12 -23.99 9.05
N LYS A 357 23.57 -23.75 10.24
CA LYS A 357 24.25 -24.01 11.52
C LYS A 357 24.19 -25.51 11.86
N THR A 358 24.41 -26.37 10.88
CA THR A 358 24.51 -27.82 11.11
C THR A 358 25.92 -28.17 11.52
N ALA A 359 26.06 -29.12 12.44
CA ALA A 359 27.37 -29.65 12.72
C ALA A 359 27.94 -30.32 11.48
N PRO A 360 29.21 -30.07 11.13
CA PRO A 360 29.86 -30.94 10.17
C PRO A 360 29.85 -32.36 10.74
N LYS A 361 29.63 -33.37 9.88
CA LYS A 361 29.69 -34.82 10.22
C LYS A 361 31.13 -35.27 10.48
N ILE A 362 31.90 -34.43 11.16
CA ILE A 362 33.28 -34.69 11.56
C ILE A 362 33.22 -35.47 12.85
N ARG A 363 33.88 -36.63 12.86
CA ARG A 363 34.12 -37.37 14.08
C ARG A 363 35.12 -36.56 14.92
N VAL A 364 34.69 -36.20 16.13
CA VAL A 364 35.54 -35.52 17.10
C VAL A 364 35.94 -36.56 18.15
N ASP A 365 37.25 -36.82 18.24
CA ASP A 365 37.85 -37.62 19.29
C ASP A 365 38.74 -36.70 20.16
N ALA A 366 38.85 -37.01 21.44
CA ALA A 366 39.75 -36.31 22.36
C ALA A 366 41.11 -37.00 22.45
N THR A 367 42.14 -36.20 22.69
CA THR A 367 43.53 -36.59 22.95
C THR A 367 43.93 -36.10 24.33
N GLU A 368 44.98 -36.66 24.92
CA GLU A 368 45.46 -36.24 26.25
C GLU A 368 45.92 -34.77 26.33
N LYS A 369 46.09 -34.11 25.18
CA LYS A 369 46.49 -32.70 25.09
C LYS A 369 45.31 -31.75 25.00
N ASP A 370 44.10 -32.26 24.77
CA ASP A 370 42.91 -31.42 24.62
C ASP A 370 42.51 -30.81 25.97
N HIS A 371 41.94 -29.61 25.92
CA HIS A 371 41.43 -28.96 27.12
C HIS A 371 40.29 -29.78 27.76
N LYS A 372 40.16 -29.73 29.10
CA LYS A 372 39.16 -30.50 29.87
C LYS A 372 37.73 -30.37 29.28
N LEU A 373 37.36 -29.17 28.85
CA LEU A 373 36.05 -28.89 28.24
C LEU A 373 35.74 -29.74 26.99
N VAL A 374 36.76 -30.20 26.25
CA VAL A 374 36.60 -31.14 25.12
C VAL A 374 36.15 -32.51 25.63
N HIS A 375 36.72 -32.97 26.75
CA HIS A 375 36.31 -34.22 27.39
C HIS A 375 34.91 -34.10 27.99
N ASP A 376 34.65 -33.00 28.71
CA ASP A 376 33.36 -32.75 29.37
C ASP A 376 32.21 -32.80 28.34
N ILE A 377 32.36 -32.17 27.17
CA ILE A 377 31.31 -32.19 26.13
C ILE A 377 31.16 -33.57 25.45
N LEU A 378 32.24 -34.33 25.32
CA LEU A 378 32.19 -35.71 24.80
C LEU A 378 31.55 -36.68 25.80
N ASP A 379 31.71 -36.44 27.10
CA ASP A 379 31.03 -37.23 28.14
C ASP A 379 29.52 -36.98 28.09
N VAL A 380 29.09 -35.72 27.88
CA VAL A 380 27.68 -35.39 27.62
C VAL A 380 27.17 -36.17 26.39
N LYS A 381 27.97 -36.23 25.31
CA LYS A 381 27.62 -37.02 24.11
C LYS A 381 27.43 -38.50 24.40
N GLN A 382 28.27 -39.11 25.23
CA GLN A 382 28.17 -40.53 25.55
C GLN A 382 26.95 -40.86 26.43
N ARG A 383 26.54 -39.94 27.31
CA ARG A 383 25.39 -40.14 28.20
C ARG A 383 24.06 -39.65 27.62
N LEU A 384 24.05 -39.05 26.44
CA LEU A 384 22.83 -38.54 25.80
C LEU A 384 21.84 -39.69 25.55
N LYS A 385 20.65 -39.57 26.13
CA LYS A 385 19.52 -40.49 26.00
C LYS A 385 18.23 -39.69 25.87
N ARG A 386 17.15 -40.33 25.41
CA ARG A 386 15.84 -39.66 25.26
C ARG A 386 15.33 -39.02 26.57
N GLY A 387 15.65 -39.62 27.71
CA GLY A 387 15.18 -39.16 29.03
C GLY A 387 15.90 -37.95 29.63
N ASN A 388 17.09 -37.58 29.13
CA ASN A 388 17.91 -36.51 29.70
C ASN A 388 18.33 -35.43 28.68
N ARG A 389 17.57 -35.28 27.59
CA ARG A 389 17.90 -34.33 26.51
C ARG A 389 17.97 -32.88 26.97
N ILE A 390 17.03 -32.45 27.82
CA ILE A 390 16.99 -31.08 28.33
C ILE A 390 18.17 -30.81 29.27
N GLU A 391 18.48 -31.73 30.17
CA GLU A 391 19.68 -31.65 31.03
C GLU A 391 20.95 -31.58 30.17
N SER A 392 21.09 -32.49 29.21
CA SER A 392 22.24 -32.52 28.29
C SER A 392 22.36 -31.23 27.47
N LEU A 393 21.23 -30.63 27.08
CA LEU A 393 21.20 -29.35 26.37
C LEU A 393 21.73 -28.21 27.24
N HIS A 394 21.30 -28.14 28.51
CA HIS A 394 21.83 -27.15 29.45
C HIS A 394 23.33 -27.34 29.69
N ASP A 395 23.78 -28.59 29.85
CA ASP A 395 25.18 -28.90 30.09
C ASP A 395 26.07 -28.48 28.91
N ILE A 396 25.68 -28.77 27.67
CA ILE A 396 26.46 -28.34 26.50
C ILE A 396 26.39 -26.83 26.27
N GLN A 397 25.31 -26.15 26.66
CA GLN A 397 25.22 -24.69 26.61
C GLN A 397 26.23 -24.06 27.57
N GLN A 398 26.28 -24.55 28.81
CA GLN A 398 27.26 -24.11 29.80
C GLN A 398 28.69 -24.37 29.30
N ILE A 399 29.00 -25.56 28.80
CA ILE A 399 30.35 -25.88 28.27
C ILE A 399 30.71 -24.98 27.09
N LYS A 400 29.75 -24.63 26.22
CA LYS A 400 29.99 -23.71 25.11
C LYS A 400 30.32 -22.30 25.61
N GLU A 401 29.58 -21.79 26.58
CA GLU A 401 29.83 -20.48 27.20
C GLU A 401 31.20 -20.45 27.89
N GLU A 402 31.49 -21.44 28.74
CA GLU A 402 32.78 -21.58 29.41
C GLU A 402 33.94 -21.69 28.41
N SER A 403 33.75 -22.42 27.29
CA SER A 403 34.76 -22.51 26.24
C SER A 403 35.04 -21.17 25.57
N GLN A 404 34.02 -20.32 25.41
CA GLN A 404 34.17 -18.99 24.82
C GLN A 404 34.90 -18.04 25.76
N GLU A 405 34.57 -18.07 27.06
CA GLU A 405 35.28 -17.28 28.07
C GLU A 405 36.74 -17.71 28.17
N THR A 406 37.00 -19.02 28.23
CA THR A 406 38.36 -19.59 28.30
C THR A 406 39.18 -19.23 27.06
N PHE A 407 38.58 -19.27 25.86
CA PHE A 407 39.22 -18.82 24.63
C PHE A 407 39.53 -17.32 24.64
N ASN A 408 38.60 -16.49 25.10
CA ASN A 408 38.80 -15.03 25.21
C ASN A 408 39.94 -14.67 26.17
N LEU A 409 40.15 -15.48 27.22
CA LEU A 409 41.25 -15.33 28.18
C LEU A 409 42.60 -15.89 27.65
N GLY A 410 42.64 -16.47 26.45
CA GLY A 410 43.84 -17.08 25.86
C GLY A 410 44.22 -18.42 26.46
N LEU A 411 43.30 -19.08 27.18
CA LEU A 411 43.52 -20.34 27.89
C LEU A 411 43.04 -21.58 27.12
N LEU A 412 42.38 -21.39 25.97
CA LEU A 412 41.89 -22.45 25.09
C LEU A 412 42.45 -22.27 23.69
N ASP A 413 43.04 -23.33 23.12
CA ASP A 413 43.52 -23.33 21.74
C ASP A 413 42.36 -23.42 20.72
N LEU A 414 42.65 -23.06 19.47
CA LEU A 414 41.65 -23.00 18.41
C LEU A 414 41.11 -24.38 18.06
N GLU A 415 41.95 -25.41 18.08
CA GLU A 415 41.57 -26.79 17.79
C GLU A 415 40.61 -27.34 18.85
N SER A 416 40.89 -27.12 20.14
CA SER A 416 39.99 -27.45 21.25
C SER A 416 38.66 -26.70 21.14
N LYS A 417 38.69 -25.39 20.84
CA LYS A 417 37.46 -24.59 20.64
C LYS A 417 36.63 -25.14 19.48
N ALA A 418 37.26 -25.47 18.35
CA ALA A 418 36.60 -26.02 17.18
C ALA A 418 35.97 -27.41 17.45
N LYS A 419 36.64 -28.26 18.24
CA LYS A 419 36.08 -29.55 18.69
C LYS A 419 34.84 -29.35 19.55
N ILE A 420 34.87 -28.44 20.52
CA ILE A 420 33.71 -28.12 21.38
C ILE A 420 32.54 -27.60 20.56
N ASP A 421 32.76 -26.62 19.66
CA ASP A 421 31.70 -26.08 18.81
C ASP A 421 31.10 -27.13 17.88
N THR A 422 31.94 -28.03 17.35
CA THR A 422 31.48 -29.14 16.51
C THR A 422 30.58 -30.08 17.30
N VAL A 423 31.01 -30.53 18.49
CA VAL A 423 30.23 -31.46 19.33
C VAL A 423 28.95 -30.80 19.84
N TYR A 424 29.00 -29.51 20.21
CA TYR A 424 27.83 -28.73 20.62
C TYR A 424 26.71 -28.81 19.57
N TRP A 425 27.02 -28.49 18.31
CA TRP A 425 26.00 -28.53 17.25
C TRP A 425 25.51 -29.95 16.95
N GLN A 426 26.37 -30.98 17.11
CA GLN A 426 25.96 -32.38 16.94
C GLN A 426 24.95 -32.82 18.00
N LEU A 427 25.08 -32.28 19.22
CA LEU A 427 24.21 -32.61 20.34
C LEU A 427 22.94 -31.75 20.35
N ALA A 428 23.05 -30.45 20.04
CA ALA A 428 21.91 -29.53 19.98
C ALA A 428 20.87 -29.94 18.92
N GLN A 429 21.27 -30.68 17.88
CA GLN A 429 20.38 -31.20 16.84
C GLN A 429 19.58 -32.44 17.27
N GLN A 430 20.04 -33.21 18.26
CA GLN A 430 19.46 -34.50 18.68
C GLN A 430 18.38 -34.36 19.75
#